data_AF-A0AAU7VXM7-F1
#
_entry.id   AF-A0AAU7VXM7-F1
#
_cell.length_a   1.000
_cell.length_b   1.000
_cell.length_c   1.000
_cell.angle_alpha   90.00
_cell.angle_beta   90.00
_cell.angle_gamma   90.00
#
_symmetry.space_group_name_H-M   'P 1'
#
loop_
_entity.id
_entity.type
_entity.pdbx_description
1 polymer ?
#
loop_
_entity_poly.entity_id
_entity_poly.type
_entity_poly.pdbx_seq_one_letter_code
_entity_poly.pdbx_strand_id
1 'polypeptide(L)'
;MLRIVFLVVWLLLSVWLLIWVGEGLFGVDQRHSILPFSGEDTLGGPIFIGVAWGLLLTFGGVFLGFSGRKSPRGEQQIGVGSIVEVSRTGLTINDVPQYDVFVRVTPSAGDDFIGQLRMLVEATDAAALQVGQPLSVRYSLTDQDTVELADPSEPAVRDALLQWRIDRGLIDPSQVRARTTGISVPASVLEVRPTGRRREGQSELALRVLMAPEGAATWEADTTVFVYPQAISHLQVGAPIWAFYRREDPQTVAITIEKEVGR
;
A
#
# COMPACT_ATOMS: atom_id res chain seq x y z
N MET A 1 5.96 -25.04 -0.32
CA MET A 1 6.28 -26.45 -0.67
C MET A 1 5.36 -27.03 -1.74
N LEU A 2 4.03 -26.86 -1.66
CA LEU A 2 3.07 -27.35 -2.66
C LEU A 2 3.39 -26.93 -4.11
N ARG A 3 3.86 -25.68 -4.29
CA ARG A 3 4.22 -25.10 -5.60
C ARG A 3 5.39 -25.82 -6.30
N ILE A 4 6.37 -26.30 -5.52
CA ILE A 4 7.54 -27.00 -6.05
C ILE A 4 7.14 -28.41 -6.49
N VAL A 5 6.33 -29.10 -5.68
CA VAL A 5 5.80 -30.44 -6.01
C VAL A 5 5.01 -30.38 -7.32
N PHE A 6 4.16 -29.37 -7.49
CA PHE A 6 3.36 -29.19 -8.70
C PHE A 6 4.22 -28.95 -9.95
N LEU A 7 5.27 -28.12 -9.82
CA LEU A 7 6.19 -27.83 -10.91
C LEU A 7 7.00 -29.06 -11.31
N VAL A 8 7.44 -29.87 -10.33
CA VAL A 8 8.15 -31.13 -10.58
C VAL A 8 7.23 -32.13 -11.29
N VAL A 9 5.98 -32.29 -10.84
CA VAL A 9 4.99 -33.16 -11.50
C VAL A 9 4.72 -32.70 -12.92
N TRP A 10 4.58 -31.39 -13.14
CA TRP A 10 4.37 -30.82 -14.48
C TRP A 10 5.54 -31.07 -15.42
N LEU A 11 6.79 -30.90 -14.94
CA LEU A 11 7.99 -31.20 -15.73
C LEU A 11 8.09 -32.68 -16.08
N LEU A 12 7.80 -33.58 -15.13
CA LEU A 12 7.83 -35.02 -15.37
C LEU A 12 6.80 -35.44 -16.43
N LEU A 13 5.58 -34.90 -16.39
CA LEU A 13 4.55 -35.14 -17.40
C LEU A 13 4.95 -34.59 -18.77
N SER A 14 5.66 -33.45 -18.81
CA SER A 14 6.12 -32.82 -20.05
C SER A 14 7.26 -33.60 -20.71
N VAL A 15 8.23 -34.07 -19.90
CA VAL A 15 9.31 -34.95 -20.38
C VAL A 15 8.75 -36.27 -20.89
N TRP A 16 7.75 -36.83 -20.21
CA TRP A 16 7.07 -38.04 -20.66
C TRP A 16 6.39 -37.85 -22.02
N LEU A 17 5.63 -36.77 -22.21
CA LEU A 17 4.99 -36.47 -23.49
C LEU A 17 6.02 -36.34 -24.62
N LEU A 18 7.15 -35.67 -24.37
CA LEU A 18 8.23 -35.52 -25.35
C LEU A 18 8.84 -36.85 -25.78
N ILE A 19 9.04 -37.78 -24.84
CA ILE A 19 9.55 -39.12 -25.15
C ILE A 19 8.55 -39.89 -26.01
N TRP A 20 7.25 -39.85 -25.67
CA TRP A 20 6.22 -40.54 -26.44
C TRP A 20 6.05 -39.98 -27.86
N VAL A 21 6.03 -38.65 -28.01
CA VAL A 21 5.99 -37.99 -29.32
C VAL A 21 7.24 -38.33 -30.13
N GLY A 22 8.41 -38.36 -29.50
CA GLY A 22 9.66 -38.77 -30.14
C GLY A 22 9.62 -40.21 -30.65
N GLU A 23 9.23 -41.18 -29.81
CA GLU A 23 9.10 -42.59 -30.20
C GLU A 23 8.11 -42.76 -31.37
N GLY A 24 6.99 -42.03 -31.36
CA GLY A 24 6.02 -42.03 -32.45
C GLY A 24 6.53 -41.39 -33.75
N LEU A 25 7.30 -40.30 -33.68
CA LEU A 25 7.82 -39.60 -34.87
C LEU A 25 8.95 -40.38 -35.56
N PHE A 26 9.76 -41.12 -34.80
CA PHE A 26 10.90 -41.87 -35.32
C PHE A 26 10.57 -43.33 -35.67
N GLY A 27 9.28 -43.70 -35.71
CA GLY A 27 8.83 -45.00 -36.22
C GLY A 27 9.17 -46.19 -35.33
N VAL A 28 9.41 -45.96 -34.03
CA VAL A 28 9.64 -47.00 -33.04
C VAL A 28 8.30 -47.66 -32.70
N ASP A 29 8.25 -48.99 -32.69
CA ASP A 29 7.03 -49.74 -32.35
C ASP A 29 6.66 -49.48 -30.88
N GLN A 30 5.60 -48.68 -30.66
CA GLN A 30 5.17 -48.19 -29.34
C GLN A 30 4.75 -49.31 -28.37
N ARG A 31 4.66 -50.55 -28.87
CA ARG A 31 4.42 -51.78 -28.10
C ARG A 31 5.61 -52.19 -27.23
N HIS A 32 6.80 -51.65 -27.50
CA HIS A 32 8.02 -51.85 -26.71
C HIS A 32 8.53 -50.54 -26.09
N SER A 33 7.63 -49.62 -25.73
CA SER A 33 8.03 -48.40 -25.01
C SER A 33 8.60 -48.76 -23.63
N ILE A 34 9.59 -47.97 -23.20
CA ILE A 34 10.28 -48.11 -21.90
C ILE A 34 9.35 -47.76 -20.71
N LEU A 35 8.17 -47.20 -21.00
CA LEU A 35 7.26 -46.66 -19.98
C LEU A 35 6.08 -47.63 -19.73
N PRO A 36 5.77 -47.93 -18.44
CA PRO A 36 5.01 -49.12 -18.04
C PRO A 36 3.50 -49.12 -18.35
N PHE A 37 3.00 -48.14 -19.13
CA PHE A 37 1.56 -47.97 -19.40
C PHE A 37 1.18 -48.10 -20.89
N SER A 38 2.11 -48.47 -21.77
CA SER A 38 1.82 -48.77 -23.19
C SER A 38 1.47 -50.24 -23.40
N GLY A 39 0.30 -50.66 -22.92
CA GLY A 39 -0.35 -51.93 -23.28
C GLY A 39 -1.24 -51.77 -24.53
N GLU A 40 -1.89 -52.85 -24.99
CA GLU A 40 -2.65 -52.99 -26.25
C GLU A 40 -3.60 -51.83 -26.64
N ASP A 41 -4.00 -50.97 -25.70
CA ASP A 41 -4.74 -49.73 -25.94
C ASP A 41 -3.81 -48.50 -26.10
N THR A 42 -3.23 -48.39 -27.29
CA THR A 42 -2.31 -47.31 -27.74
C THR A 42 -2.84 -45.87 -27.60
N LEU A 43 -4.11 -45.67 -27.29
CA LEU A 43 -4.75 -44.36 -27.13
C LEU A 43 -4.94 -43.92 -25.67
N GLY A 44 -4.76 -44.82 -24.69
CA GLY A 44 -5.01 -44.50 -23.28
C GLY A 44 -4.05 -43.44 -22.70
N GLY A 45 -2.74 -43.63 -22.91
CA GLY A 45 -1.71 -42.72 -22.38
C GLY A 45 -1.88 -41.26 -22.81
N PRO A 46 -2.03 -40.96 -24.11
CA PRO A 46 -2.22 -39.60 -24.61
C PRO A 46 -3.51 -38.94 -24.10
N ILE A 47 -4.60 -39.70 -23.96
CA ILE A 47 -5.87 -39.19 -23.42
C ILE A 47 -5.72 -38.84 -21.94
N PHE A 48 -5.08 -39.69 -21.13
CA PHE A 48 -4.82 -39.37 -19.73
C PHE A 48 -3.93 -38.14 -19.56
N ILE A 49 -2.90 -37.98 -20.39
CA ILE A 49 -2.03 -36.79 -20.36
C ILE A 49 -2.80 -35.53 -20.79
N GLY A 50 -3.62 -35.62 -21.84
CA GLY A 50 -4.47 -34.52 -22.30
C GLY A 50 -5.52 -34.11 -21.26
N VAL A 51 -6.16 -35.08 -20.60
CA VAL A 51 -7.13 -34.84 -19.51
C VAL A 51 -6.44 -34.26 -18.27
N ALA A 52 -5.26 -34.79 -17.91
CA ALA A 52 -4.45 -34.24 -16.82
C ALA A 52 -4.02 -32.80 -17.12
N TRP A 53 -3.58 -32.50 -18.35
CA TRP A 53 -3.26 -31.14 -18.81
C TRP A 53 -4.48 -30.22 -18.81
N GLY A 54 -5.62 -30.68 -19.28
CA GLY A 54 -6.87 -29.94 -19.29
C GLY A 54 -7.33 -29.57 -17.87
N LEU A 55 -7.25 -30.52 -16.93
CA LEU A 55 -7.52 -30.27 -15.52
C LEU A 55 -6.44 -29.37 -14.88
N LEU A 56 -5.17 -29.57 -15.20
CA LEU A 56 -4.06 -28.74 -14.73
C LEU A 56 -4.17 -27.29 -15.21
N LEU A 57 -4.67 -27.03 -16.42
CA LEU A 57 -4.88 -25.67 -16.93
C LEU A 57 -6.17 -25.05 -16.39
N THR A 58 -7.24 -25.84 -16.26
CA THR A 58 -8.53 -25.37 -15.73
C THR A 58 -8.47 -25.07 -14.23
N PHE A 59 -7.73 -25.87 -13.46
CA PHE A 59 -7.49 -25.63 -12.03
C PHE A 59 -6.20 -24.83 -11.75
N GLY A 60 -5.20 -24.89 -12.63
CA GLY A 60 -3.95 -24.11 -12.51
C GLY A 60 -4.06 -22.67 -12.99
N GLY A 61 -5.09 -22.33 -13.78
CA GLY A 61 -5.47 -20.95 -14.07
C GLY A 61 -5.83 -20.13 -12.83
N VAL A 62 -6.18 -20.80 -11.72
CA VAL A 62 -6.42 -20.17 -10.42
C VAL A 62 -5.10 -19.94 -9.63
N PHE A 63 -4.02 -20.65 -9.97
CA PHE A 63 -2.71 -20.55 -9.29
C PHE A 63 -1.65 -19.77 -10.07
N LEU A 64 -1.86 -19.53 -11.37
CA LEU A 64 -1.08 -18.60 -12.20
C LEU A 64 -1.66 -17.18 -12.19
N GLY A 65 -2.23 -16.76 -11.07
CA GLY A 65 -2.45 -15.34 -10.74
C GLY A 65 -1.12 -14.60 -10.65
N PHE A 66 -0.51 -14.32 -11.80
CA PHE A 66 0.66 -13.46 -11.97
C PHE A 66 0.26 -12.00 -11.76
N SER A 67 -0.05 -11.66 -10.52
CA SER A 67 0.09 -10.31 -9.98
C SER A 67 0.87 -10.45 -8.68
N GLY A 68 2.10 -10.95 -8.78
CA GLY A 68 3.02 -10.90 -7.66
C GLY A 68 3.23 -9.43 -7.31
N ARG A 69 2.65 -8.99 -6.19
CA ARG A 69 3.15 -7.81 -5.47
C ARG A 69 4.66 -8.02 -5.33
N LYS A 70 5.45 -7.25 -6.09
CA LYS A 70 6.89 -7.24 -5.90
C LYS A 70 7.11 -6.50 -4.60
N SER A 71 7.44 -7.24 -3.55
CA SER A 71 7.88 -6.65 -2.29
C SER A 71 9.35 -6.23 -2.46
N PRO A 72 9.77 -5.09 -1.89
CA PRO A 72 11.18 -4.70 -1.85
C PRO A 72 12.01 -5.81 -1.20
N ARG A 73 13.17 -6.13 -1.77
CA ARG A 73 14.09 -7.13 -1.22
C ARG A 73 14.97 -6.52 -0.13
N GLY A 74 15.29 -7.31 0.89
CA GLY A 74 16.21 -6.90 1.97
C GLY A 74 15.49 -6.32 3.18
N GLU A 75 16.22 -5.51 3.95
CA GLU A 75 15.69 -4.84 5.14
C GLU A 75 14.74 -3.71 4.73
N GLN A 76 13.50 -3.82 5.18
CA GLN A 76 12.42 -2.93 4.77
C GLN A 76 12.24 -1.81 5.79
N GLN A 77 12.14 -0.58 5.29
CA GLN A 77 11.88 0.63 6.06
C GLN A 77 10.59 1.27 5.58
N ILE A 78 9.95 2.04 6.45
CA ILE A 78 8.74 2.80 6.13
C ILE A 78 9.12 4.27 6.01
N GLY A 79 8.65 4.90 4.94
CA GLY A 79 8.82 6.32 4.71
C GLY A 79 7.63 6.93 3.98
N VAL A 80 7.69 8.24 3.81
CA VAL A 80 6.71 8.97 3.01
C VAL A 80 7.43 9.52 1.78
N GLY A 81 6.97 9.10 0.61
CA GLY A 81 7.43 9.62 -0.66
C GLY A 81 6.39 10.51 -1.32
N SER A 82 6.78 11.21 -2.39
CA SER A 82 5.86 11.99 -3.22
C SER A 82 5.71 11.35 -4.58
N ILE A 83 4.48 11.27 -5.09
CA ILE A 83 4.22 10.75 -6.44
C ILE A 83 4.85 11.70 -7.46
N VAL A 84 5.73 11.20 -8.33
CA VAL A 84 6.34 11.99 -9.41
C VAL A 84 5.71 11.72 -10.77
N GLU A 85 5.22 10.50 -10.99
CA GLU A 85 4.59 10.09 -12.24
C GLU A 85 3.59 8.96 -11.99
N VAL A 86 2.49 8.97 -12.74
CA VAL A 86 1.49 7.91 -12.76
C VAL A 86 1.24 7.53 -14.21
N SER A 87 1.47 6.26 -14.54
CA SER A 87 1.30 5.73 -15.88
C SER A 87 0.38 4.51 -15.85
N ARG A 88 -0.59 4.45 -16.77
CA ARG A 88 -1.48 3.30 -16.88
C ARG A 88 -0.76 2.20 -17.67
N THR A 89 -0.73 0.98 -17.15
CA THR A 89 0.01 -0.13 -17.82
C THR A 89 -0.74 -0.70 -19.03
N GLY A 90 -2.02 -0.37 -19.17
CA GLY A 90 -2.93 -0.97 -20.17
C GLY A 90 -3.51 -2.32 -19.74
N LEU A 91 -3.06 -2.90 -18.62
CA LEU A 91 -3.63 -4.11 -18.05
C LEU A 91 -4.83 -3.77 -17.15
N THR A 92 -5.87 -4.60 -17.21
CA THR A 92 -7.01 -4.59 -16.30
C THR A 92 -7.20 -5.98 -15.71
N ILE A 93 -7.44 -6.08 -14.40
CA ILE A 93 -7.77 -7.33 -13.71
C ILE A 93 -9.14 -7.14 -13.08
N ASN A 94 -10.13 -7.95 -13.46
CA ASN A 94 -11.52 -7.82 -13.01
C ASN A 94 -12.07 -6.39 -13.16
N ASP A 95 -11.88 -5.79 -14.35
CA ASP A 95 -12.26 -4.41 -14.67
C ASP A 95 -11.58 -3.30 -13.86
N VAL A 96 -10.64 -3.65 -12.97
CA VAL A 96 -9.81 -2.70 -12.25
C VAL A 96 -8.52 -2.42 -13.04
N PRO A 97 -8.25 -1.17 -13.44
CA PRO A 97 -7.02 -0.82 -14.16
C PRO A 97 -5.78 -0.90 -13.26
N GLN A 98 -4.68 -1.32 -13.88
CA GLN A 98 -3.36 -1.32 -13.26
C GLN A 98 -2.56 -0.08 -13.64
N TYR A 99 -1.88 0.49 -12.64
CA TYR A 99 -1.00 1.64 -12.76
C TYR A 99 0.41 1.32 -12.30
N ASP A 100 1.38 1.94 -12.97
CA ASP A 100 2.74 2.15 -12.50
C ASP A 100 2.82 3.55 -11.89
N VAL A 101 3.10 3.61 -10.60
CA VAL A 101 3.24 4.84 -9.82
C VAL A 101 4.71 4.98 -9.46
N PHE A 102 5.34 6.06 -9.90
CA PHE A 102 6.71 6.38 -9.53
C PHE A 102 6.67 7.34 -8.34
N VAL A 103 7.39 6.99 -7.28
CA VAL A 103 7.40 7.69 -6.01
C VAL A 103 8.83 8.11 -5.70
N ARG A 104 9.05 9.40 -5.50
CA ARG A 104 10.31 9.91 -4.95
C ARG A 104 10.29 9.71 -3.44
N VAL A 105 11.14 8.85 -2.94
CA VAL A 105 11.31 8.57 -1.52
C VAL A 105 12.51 9.35 -1.01
N THR A 106 12.33 10.00 0.14
CA THR A 106 13.41 10.65 0.90
C THR A 106 13.68 9.81 2.14
N PRO A 107 14.69 8.93 2.13
CA PRO A 107 15.05 8.14 3.30
C PRO A 107 15.53 9.02 4.45
N SER A 108 15.47 8.50 5.68
CA SER A 108 16.09 9.18 6.84
C SER A 108 17.61 9.24 6.75
N ALA A 109 18.22 8.33 5.97
CA ALA A 109 19.65 8.28 5.72
C ALA A 109 19.91 7.88 4.27
N GLY A 110 20.66 8.71 3.54
CA GLY A 110 21.02 8.51 2.14
C GLY A 110 20.44 9.57 1.21
N ASP A 111 20.62 9.35 -0.08
CA ASP A 111 20.10 10.22 -1.13
C ASP A 111 18.64 9.86 -1.47
N ASP A 112 17.91 10.85 -1.99
CA ASP A 112 16.60 10.63 -2.59
C ASP A 112 16.70 9.66 -3.77
N PHE A 113 15.72 8.76 -3.88
CA PHE A 113 15.61 7.86 -5.04
C PHE A 113 14.15 7.79 -5.54
N ILE A 114 13.99 7.26 -6.75
CA ILE A 114 12.67 7.04 -7.35
C ILE A 114 12.39 5.54 -7.36
N GLY A 115 11.38 5.13 -6.61
CA GLY A 115 10.89 3.76 -6.60
C GLY A 115 9.62 3.60 -7.44
N GLN A 116 9.40 2.40 -7.96
CA GLN A 116 8.19 2.04 -8.70
C GLN A 116 7.26 1.19 -7.82
N LEU A 117 6.00 1.59 -7.77
CA LEU A 117 4.88 0.84 -7.21
C LEU A 117 3.93 0.44 -8.34
N ARG A 118 3.62 -0.84 -8.45
CA ARG A 118 2.57 -1.34 -9.35
C ARG A 118 1.34 -1.73 -8.55
N MET A 119 0.20 -1.10 -8.84
CA MET A 119 -1.04 -1.35 -8.11
C MET A 119 -2.28 -1.32 -9.00
N LEU A 120 -3.31 -2.05 -8.57
CA LEU A 120 -4.66 -1.97 -9.11
C LEU A 120 -5.39 -0.86 -8.37
N VAL A 121 -6.06 0.02 -9.10
CA VAL A 121 -6.71 1.21 -8.54
C VAL A 121 -8.11 1.28 -9.12
N GLU A 122 -9.11 1.28 -8.25
CA GLU A 122 -10.50 1.45 -8.67
C GLU A 122 -10.75 2.86 -9.21
N ALA A 123 -11.75 3.01 -10.08
CA ALA A 123 -12.04 4.30 -10.71
C ALA A 123 -12.38 5.40 -9.68
N THR A 124 -12.97 5.02 -8.55
CA THR A 124 -13.28 5.93 -7.43
C THR A 124 -12.02 6.44 -6.72
N ASP A 125 -10.97 5.62 -6.67
CA ASP A 125 -9.75 5.91 -5.92
C ASP A 125 -8.66 6.55 -6.80
N ALA A 126 -8.83 6.51 -8.13
CA ALA A 126 -7.88 7.08 -9.08
C ALA A 126 -7.63 8.58 -8.84
N ALA A 127 -8.59 9.31 -8.28
CA ALA A 127 -8.45 10.72 -7.92
C ALA A 127 -7.38 10.96 -6.84
N ALA A 128 -7.05 9.95 -6.02
CA ALA A 128 -6.00 10.03 -5.00
C ALA A 128 -4.58 9.93 -5.59
N LEU A 129 -4.42 9.38 -6.79
CA LEU A 129 -3.14 9.23 -7.48
C LEU A 129 -2.79 10.48 -8.29
N GLN A 130 -2.43 11.56 -7.58
CA GLN A 130 -1.97 12.80 -8.22
C GLN A 130 -0.49 13.03 -7.95
N VAL A 131 0.21 13.57 -8.95
CA VAL A 131 1.60 14.00 -8.80
C VAL A 131 1.70 15.02 -7.66
N GLY A 132 2.68 14.83 -6.79
CA GLY A 132 2.92 15.63 -5.58
C GLY A 132 2.20 15.15 -4.33
N GLN A 133 1.25 14.19 -4.43
CA GLN A 133 0.61 13.64 -3.23
C GLN A 133 1.61 12.80 -2.43
N PRO A 134 1.62 12.94 -1.09
CA PRO A 134 2.42 12.07 -0.24
C PRO A 134 1.80 10.67 -0.21
N LEU A 135 2.67 9.67 -0.31
CA LEU A 135 2.32 8.27 -0.24
C LEU A 135 3.21 7.57 0.78
N SER A 136 2.61 6.91 1.76
CA SER A 136 3.33 6.05 2.71
C SER A 136 3.76 4.78 2.02
N VAL A 137 5.08 4.57 1.92
CA VAL A 137 5.67 3.45 1.22
C VAL A 137 6.64 2.68 2.09
N ARG A 138 6.71 1.38 1.83
CA ARG A 138 7.75 0.49 2.32
C ARG A 138 8.81 0.38 1.24
N TYR A 139 10.07 0.61 1.61
CA TYR A 139 11.20 0.61 0.70
C TYR A 139 12.39 -0.14 1.30
N SER A 140 13.38 -0.48 0.48
CA SER A 140 14.65 -1.04 0.91
C SER A 140 15.80 -0.18 0.36
N LEU A 141 16.83 0.04 1.17
CA LEU A 141 18.02 0.76 0.71
C LEU A 141 18.86 -0.07 -0.28
N THR A 142 18.68 -1.39 -0.30
CA THR A 142 19.37 -2.31 -1.21
C THR A 142 18.58 -2.60 -2.49
N ASP A 143 17.27 -2.33 -2.49
CA ASP A 143 16.36 -2.49 -3.62
C ASP A 143 15.48 -1.23 -3.74
N GLN A 144 16.05 -0.21 -4.39
CA GLN A 144 15.44 1.12 -4.53
C GLN A 144 14.46 1.19 -5.72
N ASP A 145 14.51 0.22 -6.63
CA ASP A 145 13.65 0.18 -7.83
C ASP A 145 12.19 -0.15 -7.47
N THR A 146 11.98 -0.92 -6.40
CA THR A 146 10.65 -1.41 -6.01
C THR A 146 10.22 -0.80 -4.68
N VAL A 147 9.03 -0.22 -4.64
CA VAL A 147 8.39 0.23 -3.40
C VAL A 147 7.00 -0.36 -3.27
N GLU A 148 6.58 -0.60 -2.04
CA GLU A 148 5.26 -1.15 -1.72
C GLU A 148 4.45 -0.11 -0.94
N LEU A 149 3.11 -0.11 -1.08
CA LEU A 149 2.24 0.71 -0.24
C LEU A 149 2.31 0.19 1.21
N ALA A 150 2.61 1.08 2.15
CA ALA A 150 2.61 0.73 3.56
C ALA A 150 1.17 0.73 4.12
N ASP A 151 0.87 -0.16 5.06
CA ASP A 151 -0.46 -0.27 5.66
C ASP A 151 -0.70 0.91 6.65
N PRO A 152 -1.73 1.74 6.45
CA PRO A 152 -2.01 2.89 7.32
C PRO A 152 -2.37 2.51 8.77
N SER A 153 -2.68 1.24 9.03
CA SER A 153 -2.92 0.73 10.38
C SER A 153 -1.63 0.47 11.18
N GLU A 154 -0.48 0.37 10.52
CA GLU A 154 0.80 0.16 11.18
C GLU A 154 1.25 1.41 11.97
N PRO A 155 1.65 1.27 13.25
CA PRO A 155 2.13 2.41 14.05
C PRO A 155 3.32 3.13 13.41
N ALA A 156 4.23 2.40 12.78
CA ALA A 156 5.41 2.96 12.12
C ALA A 156 5.04 3.88 10.94
N VAL A 157 3.94 3.62 10.22
CA VAL A 157 3.44 4.50 9.15
C VAL A 157 2.94 5.81 9.72
N ARG A 158 2.21 5.75 10.84
CA ARG A 158 1.71 6.96 11.52
C ARG A 158 2.85 7.83 12.01
N ASP A 159 3.88 7.22 12.59
CA ASP A 159 5.08 7.93 13.06
C ASP A 159 5.86 8.54 11.90
N ALA A 160 6.06 7.80 10.80
CA ALA A 160 6.71 8.31 9.59
C ALA A 160 5.94 9.48 8.96
N LEU A 161 4.60 9.39 8.91
CA LEU A 161 3.76 10.47 8.39
C LEU A 161 3.80 11.71 9.30
N LEU A 162 3.77 11.52 10.62
CA LEU A 162 3.92 12.61 11.57
C LEU A 162 5.26 13.31 11.40
N GLN A 163 6.36 12.54 11.33
CA GLN A 163 7.70 13.09 11.12
C GLN A 163 7.79 13.85 9.80
N TRP A 164 7.29 13.28 8.70
CA TRP A 164 7.24 13.95 7.41
C TRP A 164 6.48 15.29 7.47
N ARG A 165 5.36 15.34 8.20
CA ARG A 165 4.60 16.60 8.39
C ARG A 165 5.40 17.63 9.19
N ILE A 166 6.18 17.20 10.18
CA ILE A 166 7.06 18.07 10.97
C ILE A 166 8.17 18.63 10.07
N ASP A 167 8.86 17.77 9.31
CA ASP A 167 9.98 18.15 8.46
C ASP A 167 9.56 19.12 7.34
N ARG A 168 8.33 18.99 6.85
CA ARG A 168 7.73 19.89 5.84
C ARG A 168 7.11 21.16 6.44
N GLY A 169 7.20 21.35 7.75
CA GLY A 169 6.64 22.52 8.44
C GLY A 169 5.11 22.61 8.33
N LEU A 170 4.42 21.46 8.27
CA LEU A 170 2.96 21.35 8.27
C LEU A 170 2.39 21.26 9.70
N ILE A 171 3.27 21.18 10.70
CA ILE A 171 2.95 21.29 12.13
C ILE A 171 3.79 22.42 12.68
N ASP A 172 3.18 23.33 13.43
CA ASP A 172 3.92 24.41 14.07
C ASP A 172 4.91 23.82 15.09
N PRO A 173 6.18 24.26 15.14
CA PRO A 173 7.18 23.76 16.08
C PRO A 173 6.73 23.76 17.55
N SER A 174 5.90 24.73 17.96
CA SER A 174 5.32 24.79 19.31
C SER A 174 4.36 23.62 19.59
N GLN A 175 3.60 23.21 18.57
CA GLN A 175 2.60 22.14 18.64
C GLN A 175 3.21 20.73 18.56
N VAL A 176 4.45 20.57 18.07
CA VAL A 176 5.08 19.25 17.90
C VAL A 176 5.08 18.47 19.20
N ARG A 177 5.44 19.11 20.33
CA ARG A 177 5.46 18.43 21.64
C ARG A 177 4.06 18.04 22.11
N ALA A 178 3.06 18.88 21.86
CA ALA A 178 1.67 18.55 22.15
C ALA A 178 1.22 17.35 21.30
N ARG A 179 1.60 17.31 20.02
CA ARG A 179 1.25 16.21 19.11
C ARG A 179 1.93 14.88 19.44
N THR A 180 3.17 14.91 19.94
CA THR A 180 3.95 13.69 20.20
C THR A 180 3.79 13.14 21.61
N THR A 181 3.63 14.00 22.63
CA THR A 181 3.61 13.61 24.05
C THR A 181 2.43 14.18 24.83
N GLY A 182 1.54 14.92 24.17
CA GLY A 182 0.38 15.54 24.80
C GLY A 182 -0.71 14.53 25.16
N ILE A 183 -1.59 14.99 26.03
CA ILE A 183 -2.78 14.26 26.47
C ILE A 183 -3.86 14.50 25.42
N SER A 184 -4.39 13.41 24.86
CA SER A 184 -5.51 13.47 23.91
C SER A 184 -6.83 13.67 24.66
N VAL A 185 -7.62 14.65 24.23
CA VAL A 185 -8.96 14.95 24.75
C VAL A 185 -9.92 15.24 23.61
N PRO A 186 -11.23 14.97 23.79
CA PRO A 186 -12.20 15.40 22.82
C PRO A 186 -12.30 16.93 22.82
N ALA A 187 -12.54 17.49 21.65
CA ALA A 187 -12.72 18.91 21.46
C ALA A 187 -13.78 19.18 20.38
N SER A 188 -14.26 20.42 20.32
CA SER A 188 -15.21 20.86 19.30
C SER A 188 -14.75 22.17 18.69
N VAL A 189 -14.91 22.29 17.37
CA VAL A 189 -14.53 23.51 16.65
C VAL A 189 -15.54 24.62 16.94
N LEU A 190 -15.08 25.78 17.42
CA LEU A 190 -15.92 26.96 17.68
C LEU A 190 -15.83 27.97 16.54
N GLU A 191 -14.65 28.14 15.94
CA GLU A 191 -14.40 29.08 14.86
C GLU A 191 -13.39 28.48 13.87
N VAL A 192 -13.55 28.82 12.59
CA VAL A 192 -12.69 28.37 11.50
C VAL A 192 -12.41 29.55 10.60
N ARG A 193 -11.13 29.81 10.33
CA ARG A 193 -10.71 30.89 9.43
C ARG A 193 -9.54 30.43 8.57
N PRO A 194 -9.63 30.50 7.24
CA PRO A 194 -8.46 30.29 6.40
C PRO A 194 -7.44 31.42 6.61
N THR A 195 -6.17 31.08 6.81
CA THR A 195 -5.10 32.09 6.98
C THR A 195 -4.58 32.62 5.64
N GLY A 196 -4.88 31.91 4.55
CA GLY A 196 -4.37 32.18 3.20
C GLY A 196 -3.03 31.50 2.90
N ARG A 197 -2.36 30.88 3.89
CA ARG A 197 -1.12 30.12 3.63
C ARG A 197 -1.46 28.74 3.06
N ARG A 198 -0.64 28.29 2.11
CA ARG A 198 -0.72 26.95 1.51
C ARG A 198 0.66 26.32 1.44
N ARG A 199 0.75 25.02 1.72
CA ARG A 199 1.98 24.21 1.67
C ARG A 199 1.62 22.78 1.29
N GLU A 200 2.38 22.16 0.39
CA GLU A 200 2.20 20.72 0.02
C GLU A 200 0.73 20.37 -0.33
N GLY A 201 0.05 21.26 -1.08
CA GLY A 201 -1.37 21.10 -1.44
C GLY A 201 -2.38 21.30 -0.30
N GLN A 202 -1.91 21.57 0.91
CA GLN A 202 -2.72 21.80 2.10
C GLN A 202 -2.91 23.30 2.35
N SER A 203 -4.06 23.68 2.88
CA SER A 203 -4.37 25.05 3.31
C SER A 203 -4.28 25.14 4.83
N GLU A 204 -3.68 26.22 5.32
CA GLU A 204 -3.62 26.51 6.76
C GLU A 204 -4.94 27.14 7.22
N LEU A 205 -5.52 26.54 8.26
CA LEU A 205 -6.71 27.02 8.95
C LEU A 205 -6.33 27.44 10.36
N ALA A 206 -6.76 28.62 10.77
CA ALA A 206 -6.80 29.03 12.16
C ALA A 206 -8.14 28.60 12.76
N LEU A 207 -8.10 27.90 13.88
CA LEU A 207 -9.24 27.33 14.55
C LEU A 207 -9.27 27.83 15.99
N ARG A 208 -10.47 28.13 16.48
CA ARG A 208 -10.73 28.22 17.92
C ARG A 208 -11.48 26.96 18.34
N VAL A 209 -10.98 26.26 19.34
CA VAL A 209 -11.52 24.95 19.76
C VAL A 209 -11.92 24.98 21.23
N LEU A 210 -13.02 24.31 21.56
CA LEU A 210 -13.45 24.05 22.91
C LEU A 210 -12.90 22.70 23.36
N MET A 211 -11.96 22.73 24.30
CA MET A 211 -11.35 21.56 24.90
C MET A 211 -12.27 20.99 25.97
N ALA A 212 -12.55 19.69 25.91
CA ALA A 212 -13.46 18.99 26.83
C ALA A 212 -12.79 17.78 27.48
N PRO A 213 -11.79 17.96 28.36
CA PRO A 213 -11.18 16.84 29.08
C PRO A 213 -12.23 16.10 29.93
N GLU A 214 -12.07 14.79 30.09
CA GLU A 214 -12.88 14.04 31.05
C GLU A 214 -12.52 14.44 32.48
N GLY A 215 -13.52 14.83 33.28
CA GLY A 215 -13.35 15.13 34.71
C GLY A 215 -12.69 16.48 35.03
N ALA A 216 -12.52 17.37 34.05
CA ALA A 216 -12.01 18.72 34.26
C ALA A 216 -12.86 19.78 33.55
N ALA A 217 -12.66 21.05 33.89
CA ALA A 217 -13.36 22.16 33.27
C ALA A 217 -12.97 22.30 31.79
N THR A 218 -13.94 22.68 30.96
CA THR A 218 -13.72 23.00 29.54
C THR A 218 -13.03 24.35 29.40
N TRP A 219 -12.19 24.50 28.38
CA TRP A 219 -11.57 25.80 28.05
C TRP A 219 -11.45 25.98 26.54
N GLU A 220 -11.29 27.23 26.11
CA GLU A 220 -11.04 27.56 24.70
C GLU A 220 -9.54 27.67 24.44
N ALA A 221 -9.11 27.22 23.26
CA ALA A 221 -7.74 27.38 22.77
C ALA A 221 -7.74 27.74 21.28
N ASP A 222 -6.78 28.57 20.87
CA ASP A 222 -6.53 28.88 19.47
C ASP A 222 -5.43 27.97 18.92
N THR A 223 -5.61 27.48 17.69
CA THR A 223 -4.65 26.59 17.04
C THR A 223 -4.65 26.78 15.54
N THR A 224 -3.57 26.38 14.88
CA THR A 224 -3.46 26.34 13.42
C THR A 224 -3.21 24.92 12.94
N VAL A 225 -3.81 24.55 11.81
CA VAL A 225 -3.62 23.23 11.18
C VAL A 225 -3.50 23.36 9.67
N PHE A 226 -2.61 22.58 9.05
CA PHE A 226 -2.60 22.37 7.61
C PHE A 226 -3.46 21.16 7.25
N VAL A 227 -4.46 21.36 6.38
CA VAL A 227 -5.34 20.30 5.91
C VAL A 227 -5.52 20.31 4.40
N TYR A 228 -5.75 19.12 3.85
CA TYR A 228 -6.11 18.99 2.44
C TYR A 228 -7.53 19.53 2.17
N PRO A 229 -7.82 19.99 0.94
CA PRO A 229 -9.13 20.53 0.59
C PRO A 229 -10.30 19.61 0.93
N GLN A 230 -10.15 18.29 0.69
CA GLN A 230 -11.16 17.29 1.02
C GLN A 230 -11.40 17.11 2.52
N ALA A 231 -10.42 17.47 3.36
CA ALA A 231 -10.54 17.35 4.81
C ALA A 231 -11.18 18.60 5.46
N ILE A 232 -11.30 19.72 4.74
CA ILE A 232 -11.83 20.99 5.27
C ILE A 232 -13.28 20.84 5.75
N SER A 233 -14.09 20.02 5.08
CA SER A 233 -15.48 19.75 5.46
C SER A 233 -15.61 19.09 6.84
N HIS A 234 -14.56 18.42 7.33
CA HIS A 234 -14.54 17.80 8.65
C HIS A 234 -14.13 18.77 9.78
N LEU A 235 -13.71 19.99 9.43
CA LEU A 235 -13.30 21.02 10.38
C LEU A 235 -14.26 22.21 10.36
N GLN A 236 -15.56 21.95 10.34
CA GLN A 236 -16.60 22.99 10.42
C GLN A 236 -16.93 23.34 11.88
N VAL A 237 -17.54 24.50 12.12
CA VAL A 237 -18.04 24.87 13.45
C VAL A 237 -19.01 23.80 13.96
N GLY A 238 -18.78 23.35 15.19
CA GLY A 238 -19.50 22.24 15.82
C GLY A 238 -18.94 20.85 15.51
N ALA A 239 -17.94 20.73 14.63
CA ALA A 239 -17.36 19.43 14.32
C ALA A 239 -16.64 18.82 15.54
N PRO A 240 -16.88 17.54 15.85
CA PRO A 240 -16.14 16.83 16.87
C PRO A 240 -14.74 16.49 16.34
N ILE A 241 -13.72 16.81 17.13
CA ILE A 241 -12.32 16.55 16.83
C ILE A 241 -11.59 16.03 18.06
N TRP A 242 -10.35 15.58 17.88
CA TRP A 242 -9.45 15.26 18.97
C TRP A 242 -8.34 16.28 19.03
N ALA A 243 -8.01 16.70 20.25
CA ALA A 243 -7.01 17.70 20.52
C ALA A 243 -5.98 17.16 21.51
N PHE A 244 -4.74 17.58 21.36
CA PHE A 244 -3.62 17.20 22.21
C PHE A 244 -3.05 18.45 22.85
N TYR A 245 -2.83 18.40 24.16
CA TYR A 245 -2.24 19.51 24.92
C TYR A 245 -1.28 18.96 25.97
N ARG A 246 -0.45 19.84 26.55
CA ARG A 246 0.44 19.48 27.67
C ARG A 246 -0.03 20.19 28.93
N ARG A 247 0.05 19.53 30.09
CA ARG A 247 -0.39 20.13 31.36
C ARG A 247 0.39 21.39 31.72
N GLU A 248 1.67 21.45 31.36
CA GLU A 248 2.53 22.61 31.57
C GLU A 248 2.24 23.79 30.63
N ASP A 249 1.57 23.53 29.50
CA ASP A 249 1.16 24.54 28.53
C ASP A 249 -0.18 24.15 27.87
N PRO A 250 -1.32 24.43 28.55
CA PRO A 250 -2.63 24.00 28.08
C PRO A 250 -3.17 24.77 26.88
N GLN A 251 -2.54 25.89 26.51
CA GLN A 251 -2.98 26.77 25.43
C GLN A 251 -2.36 26.36 24.09
N THR A 252 -1.18 25.73 24.10
CA THR A 252 -0.59 25.16 22.89
C THR A 252 -1.23 23.81 22.57
N VAL A 253 -2.14 23.82 21.60
CA VAL A 253 -2.94 22.65 21.22
C VAL A 253 -2.63 22.21 19.79
N ALA A 254 -2.49 20.90 19.59
CA ALA A 254 -2.47 20.26 18.28
C ALA A 254 -3.78 19.48 18.06
N ILE A 255 -4.26 19.33 16.83
CA ILE A 255 -5.54 18.65 16.55
C ILE A 255 -5.43 17.53 15.52
N THR A 256 -6.44 16.65 15.52
CA THR A 256 -6.68 15.62 14.52
C THR A 256 -8.18 15.36 14.36
N ILE A 257 -8.60 14.89 13.18
CA ILE A 257 -10.02 14.60 12.87
C ILE A 257 -10.43 13.26 13.50
N GLU A 258 -9.55 12.25 13.46
CA GLU A 258 -9.85 10.91 13.95
C GLU A 258 -9.16 10.62 15.28
N LYS A 259 -9.84 9.85 16.13
CA LYS A 259 -9.24 9.36 17.37
C LYS A 259 -8.06 8.46 17.01
N GLU A 260 -6.85 8.93 17.29
CA GLU A 260 -5.70 8.04 17.31
C GLU A 260 -5.87 7.11 18.51
N VAL A 261 -6.11 5.82 18.22
CA VAL A 261 -6.06 4.76 19.24
C VAL A 261 -4.70 4.88 19.92
N GLY A 262 -4.72 5.14 21.22
CA GLY A 262 -3.58 5.62 21.99
C GLY A 262 -2.33 4.75 21.86
N ARG A 263 -1.19 5.43 21.94
CA ARG A 263 0.10 4.83 22.31
C ARG A 263 0.05 4.29 23.74
#